data_AF-A0A250LI24-F1
#
_entry.id   AF-A0A250LI24-F1
#
_cell.length_a   1.000
_cell.length_b   1.000
_cell.length_c   1.000
_cell.angle_alpha   90.00
_cell.angle_beta   90.00
_cell.angle_gamma   90.00
#
_symmetry.space_group_name_H-M   'P 1'
#
loop_
_entity.id
_entity.type
_entity.pdbx_description
1 polymer ?
#
loop_
_entity_poly.entity_id
_entity_poly.type
_entity_poly.pdbx_seq_one_letter_code
_entity_poly.pdbx_strand_id
1 'polypeptide(L)'
;MLASALAVGRRATAADTATGVVQETDANARALGYKADAGRVDHAKYPKFHAGDACANCQFFQGKAGAATGPCAVFGGKQVNAKGWCNSYTKKA
;
A
#
# COMPACT_ATOMS: atom_id res chain seq x y z
N MET A 1 35.66 24.31 -31.89
CA MET A 1 34.18 24.33 -31.80
C MET A 1 33.68 22.92 -31.91
N LEU A 2 32.99 22.39 -30.90
CA LEU A 2 31.91 21.39 -31.01
C LEU A 2 31.37 21.17 -29.59
N ALA A 3 30.57 22.14 -29.15
CA ALA A 3 29.69 21.97 -28.00
C ALA A 3 28.66 20.89 -28.36
N SER A 4 28.44 19.92 -27.46
CA SER A 4 27.35 18.97 -27.60
C SER A 4 26.65 18.86 -26.26
N ALA A 5 25.66 19.73 -26.10
CA ALA A 5 24.63 19.60 -25.09
C ALA A 5 23.65 18.52 -25.56
N LEU A 6 23.52 17.43 -24.80
CA LEU A 6 22.41 16.51 -24.91
C LEU A 6 21.71 16.49 -23.56
N ALA A 7 20.71 17.37 -23.46
CA ALA A 7 19.67 17.30 -22.44
C ALA A 7 18.90 15.99 -22.65
N VAL A 8 19.28 14.94 -21.92
CA VAL A 8 18.49 13.71 -21.86
C VAL A 8 17.36 13.96 -20.86
N GLY A 9 16.15 14.06 -21.42
CA GLY A 9 14.93 14.39 -20.73
C GLY A 9 14.69 13.53 -19.49
N ARG A 10 14.17 14.18 -18.44
CA ARG A 10 13.50 13.52 -17.33
C ARG A 10 12.44 12.59 -17.91
N ARG A 11 12.70 11.28 -17.85
CA ARG A 11 11.63 10.29 -17.91
C ARG A 11 10.78 10.54 -16.67
N ALA A 12 9.72 11.32 -16.83
CA ALA A 12 8.59 11.25 -15.94
C ALA A 12 8.05 9.83 -16.08
N THR A 13 8.47 8.93 -15.19
CA THR A 13 7.74 7.68 -14.99
C THR A 13 6.35 8.11 -14.60
N ALA A 14 5.37 7.74 -15.42
CA ALA A 14 3.97 8.03 -15.19
C ALA A 14 3.66 7.86 -13.71
N ALA A 15 3.16 8.93 -13.08
CA ALA A 15 2.31 8.78 -11.92
C ALA A 15 1.09 8.03 -12.43
N ASP A 16 1.21 6.70 -12.45
CA ASP A 16 0.12 5.77 -12.64
C ASP A 16 -0.95 6.20 -11.63
N THR A 17 -2.05 6.74 -12.12
CA THR A 17 -3.20 7.05 -11.30
C THR A 17 -3.60 5.72 -10.67
N ALA A 18 -3.19 5.49 -9.42
CA ALA A 18 -3.19 4.18 -8.81
C ALA A 18 -4.64 3.67 -8.68
N THR A 19 -5.10 3.01 -9.72
CA THR A 19 -6.48 2.51 -9.91
C THR A 19 -6.55 1.00 -9.70
N GLY A 20 -5.40 0.33 -9.51
CA GLY A 20 -5.31 -1.11 -9.28
C GLY A 20 -5.49 -1.52 -7.81
N VAL A 21 -5.84 -2.79 -7.61
CA VAL A 21 -5.86 -3.47 -6.30
C VAL A 21 -4.47 -4.01 -6.00
N VAL A 22 -3.97 -3.77 -4.78
CA VAL A 22 -2.71 -4.32 -4.29
C VAL A 22 -2.79 -5.85 -4.28
N GLN A 23 -1.87 -6.51 -4.99
CA GLN A 23 -1.73 -7.96 -4.93
C GLN A 23 -0.72 -8.34 -3.84
N GLU A 24 -0.98 -9.40 -3.08
CA GLU A 24 -0.01 -9.90 -2.07
C GLU A 24 1.34 -10.28 -2.70
N THR A 25 1.36 -10.51 -4.02
CA THR A 25 2.55 -10.86 -4.78
C THR A 25 3.38 -9.65 -5.23
N ASP A 26 2.83 -8.43 -5.15
CA ASP A 26 3.52 -7.20 -5.52
C ASP A 26 4.77 -7.01 -4.64
N ALA A 27 5.85 -6.48 -5.21
CA ALA A 27 7.12 -6.31 -4.48
C ALA A 27 6.94 -5.50 -3.17
N ASN A 28 6.23 -4.38 -3.23
CA ASN A 28 5.95 -3.55 -2.05
C ASN A 28 5.00 -4.24 -1.06
N ALA A 29 4.03 -5.02 -1.55
CA ALA A 29 3.12 -5.80 -0.70
C ALA A 29 3.90 -6.87 0.08
N ARG A 30 4.81 -7.59 -0.56
CA ARG A 30 5.68 -8.57 0.09
C ARG A 30 6.61 -7.91 1.10
N ALA A 31 7.22 -6.78 0.75
CA ALA A 31 8.12 -6.04 1.65
C ALA A 31 7.40 -5.59 2.94
N LEU A 32 6.13 -5.20 2.83
CA LEU A 32 5.31 -4.77 3.97
C LEU A 32 4.49 -5.89 4.60
N GLY A 33 4.58 -7.13 4.11
CA GLY A 33 3.78 -8.23 4.62
C GLY A 33 2.28 -8.07 4.44
N TYR A 34 1.85 -7.40 3.36
CA TYR A 34 0.43 -7.19 3.12
C TYR A 34 -0.32 -8.52 2.97
N LYS A 35 -1.42 -8.63 3.70
CA LYS A 35 -2.45 -9.65 3.51
C LYS A 35 -3.77 -8.98 3.26
N ALA A 36 -4.52 -9.48 2.28
CA ALA A 36 -5.88 -8.99 2.00
C ALA A 36 -6.87 -9.38 3.12
N ASP A 37 -6.47 -10.31 4.00
CA ASP A 37 -7.17 -10.71 5.20
C ASP A 37 -6.19 -10.72 6.38
N ALA A 38 -6.44 -9.88 7.38
CA ALA A 38 -5.65 -9.75 8.59
C ALA A 38 -5.56 -11.07 9.38
N GLY A 39 -6.56 -11.96 9.26
CA GLY A 39 -6.53 -13.30 9.88
C GLY A 39 -5.46 -14.24 9.29
N ARG A 40 -4.83 -13.85 8.17
CA ARG A 40 -3.77 -14.62 7.49
C ARG A 40 -2.37 -14.04 7.71
N VAL A 41 -2.23 -13.05 8.59
CA VAL A 41 -0.93 -12.47 8.93
C VAL A 41 -0.09 -13.51 9.67
N ASP A 42 1.19 -13.60 9.30
CA ASP A 42 2.16 -14.45 9.99
C ASP A 42 2.63 -13.75 11.27
N HIS A 43 2.07 -14.14 12.42
CA HIS A 43 2.33 -13.46 13.70
C HIS A 43 3.78 -13.60 14.16
N ALA A 44 4.48 -14.67 13.74
CA ALA A 44 5.88 -14.85 14.08
C ALA A 44 6.77 -13.82 13.36
N LYS A 45 6.41 -13.46 12.11
CA LYS A 45 7.11 -12.43 11.33
C LYS A 45 6.68 -11.02 11.67
N TYR A 46 5.44 -10.84 12.12
CA TYR A 46 4.84 -9.53 12.36
C TYR A 46 4.31 -9.42 13.80
N PRO A 47 5.19 -9.38 14.81
CA PRO A 47 4.79 -9.33 16.23
C PRO A 47 4.07 -8.03 16.62
N LYS A 48 4.06 -7.02 15.73
CA LYS A 48 3.31 -5.76 15.90
C LYS A 48 1.85 -5.87 15.49
N PHE A 49 1.43 -6.98 14.87
CA PHE A 49 0.02 -7.21 14.53
C PHE A 49 -0.76 -7.56 15.80
N HIS A 50 -1.90 -6.90 16.00
CA HIS A 50 -2.84 -7.23 17.05
C HIS A 50 -4.19 -7.62 16.43
N ALA A 51 -4.89 -8.55 17.08
CA ALA A 51 -6.23 -8.92 16.66
C ALA A 51 -7.15 -7.69 16.62
N GLY A 52 -7.80 -7.48 15.49
CA GLY A 52 -8.64 -6.30 15.23
C GLY A 52 -7.93 -5.19 14.44
N ASP A 53 -6.61 -5.25 14.25
CA ASP A 53 -5.90 -4.36 13.33
C ASP A 53 -6.33 -4.67 11.89
N ALA A 54 -6.83 -3.69 11.16
CA ALA A 54 -7.25 -3.86 9.78
C ALA A 54 -7.11 -2.55 8.99
N CYS A 55 -7.06 -2.63 7.66
CA CYS A 55 -7.04 -1.44 6.81
C CYS A 55 -8.21 -0.50 7.14
N ALA A 56 -9.41 -1.02 7.41
CA ALA A 56 -10.59 -0.22 7.75
C ALA A 56 -10.37 0.75 8.93
N ASN A 57 -9.56 0.38 9.92
CA ASN A 57 -9.24 1.21 11.09
C ASN A 57 -7.80 1.76 11.06
N CYS A 58 -7.13 1.72 9.91
CA CYS A 58 -5.77 2.22 9.71
C CYS A 58 -5.75 3.67 9.21
N GLN A 59 -4.87 4.52 9.77
CA GLN A 59 -4.69 5.93 9.42
C GLN A 59 -4.45 6.18 7.93
N PHE A 60 -3.86 5.21 7.22
CA PHE A 60 -3.53 5.35 5.80
C PHE A 60 -4.66 4.91 4.84
N PHE A 61 -5.74 4.33 5.35
CA PHE A 61 -6.88 3.91 4.54
C PHE A 61 -7.83 5.07 4.27
N GLN A 62 -8.06 5.31 2.99
CA GLN A 62 -8.83 6.43 2.45
C GLN A 62 -10.19 6.01 1.87
N GLY A 63 -10.61 4.76 2.10
CA GLY A 63 -11.96 4.31 1.76
C GLY A 63 -13.02 4.90 2.69
N LYS A 64 -14.27 4.96 2.20
CA LYS A 64 -15.43 5.36 3.01
C LYS A 64 -15.71 4.31 4.10
N ALA A 65 -16.38 4.72 5.17
CA ALA A 65 -16.84 3.78 6.20
C ALA A 65 -17.72 2.68 5.57
N GLY A 66 -17.48 1.43 5.94
CA GLY A 66 -18.19 0.26 5.39
C GLY A 66 -17.75 -0.17 3.99
N ALA A 67 -16.84 0.55 3.31
CA ALA A 67 -16.32 0.11 2.01
C ALA A 67 -15.51 -1.18 2.15
N ALA A 68 -15.72 -2.14 1.24
CA ALA A 68 -14.96 -3.40 1.21
C ALA A 68 -13.49 -3.19 0.79
N THR A 69 -13.23 -2.17 -0.01
CA THR A 69 -11.88 -1.77 -0.44
C THR A 69 -11.75 -0.25 -0.38
N GLY A 70 -10.52 0.25 -0.34
CA GLY A 70 -10.25 1.68 -0.40
C GLY A 70 -8.80 1.98 -0.74
N PRO A 71 -8.51 3.19 -1.25
CA PRO A 71 -7.14 3.63 -1.51
C PRO A 71 -6.32 3.59 -0.23
N CYS A 72 -5.04 3.21 -0.33
CA CYS A 72 -4.09 3.27 0.78
C CYS A 72 -2.89 4.13 0.40
N ALA A 73 -2.59 5.15 1.21
CA ALA A 73 -1.48 6.07 0.96
C ALA A 73 -0.12 5.35 0.87
N VAL A 74 0.08 4.29 1.67
CA VAL A 74 1.32 3.48 1.68
C VAL A 74 1.56 2.76 0.35
N PHE A 75 0.48 2.37 -0.34
CA PHE A 75 0.55 1.70 -1.64
C PHE A 75 0.34 2.67 -2.81
N GLY A 76 0.68 3.95 -2.61
CA GLY A 76 0.59 4.97 -3.66
C GLY A 76 -0.84 5.25 -4.14
N GLY A 77 -1.85 4.98 -3.31
CA GLY A 77 -3.26 5.15 -3.66
C GLY A 77 -3.92 3.90 -4.26
N LYS A 78 -3.20 2.80 -4.46
CA LYS A 78 -3.81 1.53 -4.85
C LYS A 78 -4.85 1.06 -3.81
N GLN A 79 -5.82 0.28 -4.28
CA GLN A 79 -6.88 -0.26 -3.44
C GLN A 79 -6.37 -1.41 -2.56
N VAL A 80 -6.65 -1.35 -1.27
CA VAL A 80 -6.47 -2.46 -0.32
C VAL A 80 -7.82 -2.97 0.15
N ASN A 81 -7.88 -4.22 0.59
CA ASN A 81 -9.07 -4.76 1.24
C ASN A 81 -9.21 -4.15 2.64
N ALA A 82 -10.42 -3.73 3.02
CA ALA A 82 -10.70 -3.16 4.32
C ALA A 82 -10.39 -4.12 5.48
N LYS A 83 -10.48 -5.44 5.26
CA LYS A 83 -10.08 -6.49 6.21
C LYS A 83 -8.59 -6.84 6.16
N GLY A 84 -7.82 -6.23 5.26
CA GLY A 84 -6.41 -6.51 5.11
C GLY A 84 -5.55 -5.87 6.20
N TRP A 85 -4.25 -6.16 6.16
CA TRP A 85 -3.25 -5.58 7.06
C TRP A 85 -1.88 -5.53 6.39
N CYS A 86 -1.02 -4.58 6.79
CA CYS A 86 0.41 -4.59 6.46
C CYS A 86 1.23 -3.99 7.62
N ASN A 87 2.55 -4.19 7.62
CA ASN A 87 3.45 -3.79 8.70
C ASN A 87 3.63 -2.27 8.90
N SER A 88 3.05 -1.46 8.00
CA SER A 88 2.89 -0.01 8.15
C SER A 88 1.57 0.37 8.82
N TYR A 89 0.84 -0.58 9.41
CA TYR A 89 -0.38 -0.31 10.15
C TYR A 89 -0.15 0.72 11.24
N THR A 90 -1.03 1.73 11.28
CA THR A 90 -1.14 2.70 12.36
C THR A 90 -2.62 2.88 12.63
N LYS A 91 -3.07 2.62 13.87
CA LYS A 91 -4.47 2.80 14.25
C LYS A 91 -4.90 4.26 14.04
N LYS A 92 -6.10 4.48 13.48
CA LYS A 92 -6.72 5.82 13.47
C LYS A 92 -6.87 6.33 14.91
N ALA A 93 -6.58 7.60 15.12
CA ALA A 93 -6.87 8.29 16.38
C ALA A 93 -8.38 8.37 16.64
#